data_AF-A0A4T0B8Z3-F1
#
_entry.id   AF-A0A4T0B8Z3-F1
#
_cell.length_a   1.000
_cell.length_b   1.000
_cell.length_c   1.000
_cell.angle_alpha   90.00
_cell.angle_beta   90.00
_cell.angle_gamma   90.00
#
_symmetry.space_group_name_H-M   'P 1'
#
loop_
_entity.id
_entity.type
_entity.pdbx_description
1 polymer ?
#
loop_
_entity_poly.entity_id
_entity_poly.type
_entity_poly.pdbx_seq_one_letter_code
_entity_poly.pdbx_strand_id
1 'polypeptide(L)'
;MVLTSRPPSLLRHLRTKRLPNQSNQSSLRLFTQKHPLLLITRTSSPRPQLPYLSQPSRNVLASRQTARFLTTENKNYVKEQVWLAAKWSAVGWSFFLLGVVALYGINQEVLERKTPSPEEWSFFSRNHFRCANAAVKPDHEYTDWAQVATEFRRCLERLEDEAIDGKGTTPLVPGMEHIRGINPSAFDVQDKSAAWKEGYFQVVMNCARASEHIDNMVLDTSRGIVFPKDVVIGPSNPSPRPCPPGAESAPREEDCEQAYAPPETFYLKVLTGVGFSTRHRVQAALAYANWLEIKGLSDSADETYKWAVDIAASALPAPEQVIDAETSILRVSEVTPPSPNVLTTATALATHRARSGNITSALPIFLSVLRARHAAPVDIAPPSRSEYRDFTVSDPTSTDIGAFFNIVKSLFTPPTYPSLPPSGDEPFLRLPANIPDCTEAELMLYIGEILFATAAPGREDEGLGWTKNAVAIAEQGVASDALPGNKNKCRACLETGIANWGAMVTKLLREETTKGTTTSSSSLWGSWFGGSDKQQNKMNWEDELRAVEEVRMNMVAQGINNKLAAAPQRTGTFIG
;
A
#
# COMPACT_ATOMS: atom_id res chain seq x y z
N MET A 1 -9.11 28.43 -53.10
CA MET A 1 -8.57 27.78 -54.31
C MET A 1 -8.52 26.28 -54.02
N VAL A 2 -9.34 25.43 -54.68
CA VAL A 2 -9.12 24.84 -56.03
C VAL A 2 -8.12 23.67 -55.88
N LEU A 3 -8.42 22.37 -56.06
CA LEU A 3 -9.36 21.58 -56.92
C LEU A 3 -9.99 20.42 -56.07
N THR A 4 -11.22 19.86 -56.21
CA THR A 4 -11.97 19.21 -57.34
C THR A 4 -11.27 17.97 -57.96
N SER A 5 -11.90 16.84 -58.37
CA SER A 5 -13.24 16.26 -58.17
C SER A 5 -13.41 14.91 -58.95
N ARG A 6 -14.25 13.99 -58.45
CA ARG A 6 -15.15 13.04 -59.20
C ARG A 6 -14.62 11.72 -59.88
N PRO A 7 -15.54 10.74 -60.19
CA PRO A 7 -15.30 9.30 -60.53
C PRO A 7 -15.57 8.99 -62.05
N PRO A 8 -15.85 7.76 -62.63
CA PRO A 8 -16.24 6.44 -62.05
C PRO A 8 -15.82 5.10 -62.75
N SER A 9 -16.28 3.97 -62.15
CA SER A 9 -16.69 2.65 -62.73
C SER A 9 -16.07 2.07 -64.02
N LEU A 10 -15.71 0.77 -64.01
CA LEU A 10 -15.82 -0.11 -65.19
C LEU A 10 -16.28 -1.55 -64.87
N LEU A 11 -17.04 -2.11 -65.82
CA LEU A 11 -17.69 -3.44 -65.83
C LEU A 11 -17.10 -4.34 -66.95
N ARG A 12 -17.43 -5.65 -66.89
CA ARG A 12 -17.76 -6.62 -67.99
C ARG A 12 -16.84 -7.87 -68.09
N HIS A 13 -17.28 -9.06 -68.55
CA HIS A 13 -18.62 -9.70 -68.72
C HIS A 13 -18.47 -11.22 -69.03
N LEU A 14 -19.62 -11.89 -69.28
CA LEU A 14 -19.87 -13.22 -69.90
C LEU A 14 -20.01 -14.39 -68.89
N ARG A 15 -20.94 -15.36 -69.05
CA ARG A 15 -21.85 -15.69 -70.18
C ARG A 15 -23.16 -16.37 -69.69
N THR A 16 -24.16 -16.45 -70.57
CA THR A 16 -25.52 -17.01 -70.32
C THR A 16 -25.71 -18.45 -70.84
N LYS A 17 -26.87 -19.07 -70.49
CA LYS A 17 -27.52 -20.36 -70.95
C LYS A 17 -27.50 -21.50 -69.90
N ARG A 18 -28.51 -22.38 -69.74
CA ARG A 18 -29.94 -22.47 -70.17
C ARG A 18 -30.63 -23.63 -69.39
N LEU A 19 -31.94 -23.54 -69.12
CA LEU A 19 -32.84 -24.62 -68.60
C LEU A 19 -33.17 -25.69 -69.67
N PRO A 20 -33.61 -26.93 -69.32
CA PRO A 20 -35.00 -27.29 -68.90
C PRO A 20 -35.06 -28.23 -67.64
N ASN A 21 -36.14 -28.32 -66.85
CA ASN A 21 -37.48 -28.92 -67.09
C ASN A 21 -37.44 -30.43 -67.48
N GLN A 22 -38.29 -31.36 -67.01
CA GLN A 22 -39.40 -31.33 -66.04
C GLN A 22 -39.89 -32.78 -65.76
N SER A 23 -40.25 -33.15 -64.53
CA SER A 23 -41.31 -34.17 -64.27
C SER A 23 -41.76 -34.22 -62.79
N ASN A 24 -42.91 -33.56 -62.58
CA ASN A 24 -44.10 -34.05 -61.87
C ASN A 24 -44.05 -34.59 -60.42
N GLN A 25 -44.68 -33.79 -59.54
CA GLN A 25 -45.88 -34.13 -58.74
C GLN A 25 -45.79 -35.24 -57.67
N SER A 26 -46.42 -35.14 -56.49
CA SER A 26 -47.05 -34.01 -55.77
C SER A 26 -47.56 -34.52 -54.41
N SER A 27 -47.44 -33.76 -53.32
CA SER A 27 -48.55 -33.53 -52.38
C SER A 27 -48.16 -32.59 -51.23
N LEU A 28 -49.08 -31.68 -50.92
CA LEU A 28 -49.09 -30.90 -49.68
C LEU A 28 -49.72 -31.76 -48.57
N ARG A 29 -49.24 -31.62 -47.33
CA ARG A 29 -50.11 -31.69 -46.14
C ARG A 29 -49.48 -30.97 -44.95
N LEU A 30 -50.28 -30.06 -44.37
CA LEU A 30 -50.08 -29.60 -43.00
C LEU A 30 -50.35 -30.78 -42.04
N PHE A 31 -49.81 -30.74 -40.84
CA PHE A 31 -50.64 -30.49 -39.65
C PHE A 31 -49.78 -30.16 -38.42
N THR A 32 -50.24 -29.16 -37.69
CA THR A 32 -49.84 -28.90 -36.31
C THR A 32 -50.44 -29.96 -35.39
N GLN A 33 -49.79 -30.32 -34.28
CA GLN A 33 -50.32 -30.02 -32.93
C GLN A 33 -49.48 -30.61 -31.79
N LYS A 34 -49.49 -29.87 -30.67
CA LYS A 34 -49.16 -30.36 -29.33
C LYS A 34 -50.25 -31.35 -28.89
N HIS A 35 -49.90 -32.39 -28.14
CA HIS A 35 -50.91 -33.20 -27.44
C HIS A 35 -50.60 -33.33 -25.94
N PRO A 36 -51.24 -32.51 -25.09
CA PRO A 36 -51.54 -32.91 -23.72
C PRO A 36 -52.77 -33.85 -23.69
N LEU A 37 -52.97 -34.48 -22.53
CA LEU A 37 -54.23 -34.95 -21.94
C LEU A 37 -55.47 -35.06 -22.86
N LEU A 38 -56.01 -36.27 -23.01
CA LEU A 38 -57.43 -36.64 -22.76
C LEU A 38 -57.78 -38.03 -23.36
N LEU A 39 -57.97 -39.04 -22.50
CA LEU A 39 -58.83 -40.20 -22.79
C LEU A 39 -59.59 -40.62 -21.54
N ILE A 40 -60.60 -39.81 -21.16
CA ILE A 40 -61.64 -40.18 -20.19
C ILE A 40 -63.00 -39.78 -20.75
N THR A 41 -63.64 -40.69 -21.51
CA THR A 41 -65.09 -40.76 -21.74
C THR A 41 -65.43 -42.22 -22.12
N ARG A 42 -66.23 -42.98 -21.34
CA ARG A 42 -67.72 -42.99 -21.24
C ARG A 42 -68.34 -43.70 -22.46
N THR A 43 -69.06 -44.82 -22.36
CA THR A 43 -70.45 -45.06 -21.84
C THR A 43 -70.63 -46.57 -21.51
N SER A 44 -71.23 -47.08 -20.41
CA SER A 44 -72.60 -47.05 -19.84
C SER A 44 -73.65 -48.03 -20.44
N SER A 45 -73.73 -49.27 -19.92
CA SER A 45 -74.95 -50.12 -19.75
C SER A 45 -74.65 -51.36 -18.85
N PRO A 46 -75.62 -52.08 -18.25
CA PRO A 46 -75.46 -52.56 -16.86
C PRO A 46 -75.53 -54.09 -16.55
N ARG A 47 -75.10 -54.41 -15.31
CA ARG A 47 -75.24 -55.66 -14.51
C ARG A 47 -74.36 -56.88 -14.85
N PRO A 48 -74.11 -57.80 -13.87
CA PRO A 48 -74.25 -57.69 -12.41
C PRO A 48 -72.91 -57.85 -11.65
N GLN A 49 -72.85 -57.37 -10.41
CA GLN A 49 -71.71 -57.60 -9.52
C GLN A 49 -71.79 -58.99 -8.89
N LEU A 50 -70.63 -59.66 -8.71
CA LEU A 50 -70.49 -60.83 -7.83
C LEU A 50 -69.40 -60.57 -6.77
N PRO A 51 -69.55 -61.13 -5.55
CA PRO A 51 -69.02 -60.50 -4.34
C PRO A 51 -67.75 -61.18 -3.83
N TYR A 52 -66.66 -60.99 -4.56
CA TYR A 52 -65.30 -61.06 -4.02
C TYR A 52 -64.66 -59.68 -4.24
N LEU A 53 -65.12 -58.63 -3.55
CA LEU A 53 -64.67 -58.27 -2.19
C LEU A 53 -63.13 -58.37 -2.13
N SER A 54 -62.35 -57.28 -2.14
CA SER A 54 -62.67 -55.89 -1.76
C SER A 54 -61.78 -54.88 -2.52
N GLN A 55 -62.15 -53.60 -2.50
CA GLN A 55 -61.20 -52.53 -2.82
C GLN A 55 -60.16 -52.46 -1.69
N PRO A 56 -58.86 -52.66 -1.94
CA PRO A 56 -57.86 -52.17 -1.00
C PRO A 56 -57.97 -50.65 -0.97
N SER A 57 -57.86 -50.08 0.23
CA SER A 57 -58.01 -48.65 0.46
C SER A 57 -57.08 -47.80 -0.43
N ARG A 58 -57.50 -46.55 -0.63
CA ARG A 58 -57.05 -45.58 -1.66
C ARG A 58 -55.55 -45.23 -1.69
N ASN A 59 -54.73 -45.82 -0.82
CA ASN A 59 -53.32 -45.46 -0.61
C ASN A 59 -52.30 -46.54 -1.03
N VAL A 60 -52.73 -47.77 -1.40
CA VAL A 60 -51.79 -48.86 -1.73
C VAL A 60 -51.42 -48.92 -3.22
N LEU A 61 -52.26 -48.39 -4.12
CA LEU A 61 -52.00 -48.46 -5.57
C LEU A 61 -50.88 -47.52 -6.04
N ALA A 62 -50.68 -46.36 -5.41
CA ALA A 62 -49.52 -45.50 -5.69
C ALA A 62 -48.20 -46.22 -5.37
N SER A 63 -48.15 -46.91 -4.22
CA SER A 63 -47.00 -47.74 -3.82
C SER A 63 -46.79 -48.97 -4.70
N ARG A 64 -47.87 -49.69 -5.09
CA ARG A 64 -47.76 -50.88 -5.95
C ARG A 64 -47.53 -50.57 -7.43
N GLN A 65 -47.95 -49.40 -7.94
CA GLN A 65 -47.59 -48.97 -9.29
C GLN A 65 -46.14 -48.47 -9.36
N THR A 66 -45.65 -47.74 -8.36
CA THR A 66 -44.21 -47.40 -8.27
C THR A 66 -43.32 -48.63 -8.07
N ALA A 67 -43.73 -49.61 -7.26
CA ALA A 67 -43.08 -50.93 -7.23
C ALA A 67 -43.21 -51.70 -8.56
N ARG A 68 -44.32 -51.48 -9.30
CA ARG A 68 -44.60 -51.87 -10.69
C ARG A 68 -43.48 -51.50 -11.67
N PHE A 69 -42.95 -50.29 -11.51
CA PHE A 69 -41.86 -49.73 -12.31
C PHE A 69 -40.47 -50.11 -11.80
N LEU A 70 -40.36 -50.91 -10.72
CA LEU A 70 -39.10 -51.52 -10.29
C LEU A 70 -38.96 -52.95 -10.83
N THR A 71 -39.16 -53.11 -12.15
CA THR A 71 -38.73 -54.31 -12.86
C THR A 71 -37.21 -54.48 -12.76
N THR A 72 -36.71 -55.71 -12.93
CA THR A 72 -35.27 -56.01 -12.96
C THR A 72 -34.52 -55.20 -14.02
N GLU A 73 -35.19 -54.89 -15.13
CA GLU A 73 -34.72 -54.03 -16.21
C GLU A 73 -34.44 -52.59 -15.72
N ASN A 74 -35.37 -51.97 -14.99
CA ASN A 74 -35.15 -50.64 -14.41
C ASN A 74 -34.08 -50.61 -13.31
N LYS A 75 -33.82 -51.73 -12.62
CA LYS A 75 -32.69 -51.80 -11.66
C LYS A 75 -31.33 -51.77 -12.37
N ASN A 76 -31.20 -52.47 -13.50
CA ASN A 76 -29.98 -52.41 -14.31
C ASN A 76 -29.81 -51.04 -14.95
N TYR A 77 -30.88 -50.48 -15.54
CA TYR A 77 -30.87 -49.12 -16.10
C TYR A 77 -30.47 -48.07 -15.04
N VAL A 78 -31.07 -48.08 -13.84
CA VAL A 78 -30.69 -47.14 -12.77
C VAL A 78 -29.25 -47.37 -12.31
N LYS A 79 -28.79 -48.63 -12.20
CA LYS A 79 -27.39 -48.93 -11.87
C LYS A 79 -26.41 -48.39 -12.93
N GLU A 80 -26.73 -48.55 -14.20
CA GLU A 80 -25.93 -48.03 -15.33
C GLU A 80 -25.95 -46.50 -15.37
N GLN A 81 -27.10 -45.86 -15.19
CA GLN A 81 -27.23 -44.40 -15.12
C GLN A 81 -26.48 -43.82 -13.91
N VAL A 82 -26.57 -44.45 -12.73
CA VAL A 82 -25.83 -44.02 -11.53
C VAL A 82 -24.33 -44.24 -11.70
N TRP A 83 -23.89 -45.35 -12.32
CA TRP A 83 -22.47 -45.57 -12.62
C TRP A 83 -21.93 -44.57 -13.65
N LEU A 84 -22.71 -44.28 -14.70
CA LEU A 84 -22.37 -43.29 -15.72
C LEU A 84 -22.32 -41.89 -15.12
N ALA A 85 -23.30 -41.52 -14.30
CA ALA A 85 -23.32 -40.25 -13.56
C ALA A 85 -22.13 -40.15 -12.60
N ALA A 86 -21.85 -41.19 -11.80
CA ALA A 86 -20.69 -41.21 -10.91
C ALA A 86 -19.35 -41.07 -11.67
N LYS A 87 -19.21 -41.73 -12.83
CA LYS A 87 -18.04 -41.60 -13.70
C LYS A 87 -17.87 -40.16 -14.21
N TRP A 88 -18.93 -39.55 -14.74
CA TRP A 88 -18.86 -38.16 -15.23
C TRP A 88 -18.72 -37.14 -14.11
N SER A 89 -19.33 -37.38 -12.93
CA SER A 89 -19.12 -36.57 -11.73
C SER A 89 -17.68 -36.65 -11.24
N ALA A 90 -17.06 -37.84 -11.19
CA ALA A 90 -15.66 -38.01 -10.80
C ALA A 90 -14.72 -37.27 -11.79
N VAL A 91 -14.99 -37.36 -13.09
CA VAL A 91 -14.27 -36.58 -14.12
C VAL A 91 -14.46 -35.07 -13.91
N GLY A 92 -15.70 -34.62 -13.70
CA GLY A 92 -16.02 -33.20 -13.46
C GLY A 92 -15.34 -32.64 -12.20
N TRP A 93 -15.39 -33.38 -11.08
CA TRP A 93 -14.69 -33.03 -9.83
C TRP A 93 -13.17 -33.02 -10.01
N SER A 94 -12.61 -33.95 -10.80
CA SER A 94 -11.18 -33.96 -11.10
C SER A 94 -10.76 -32.71 -11.89
N PHE A 95 -11.52 -32.33 -12.93
CA PHE A 95 -11.26 -31.09 -13.68
C PHE A 95 -11.47 -29.84 -12.84
N PHE A 96 -12.49 -29.83 -11.97
CA PHE A 96 -12.71 -28.71 -11.03
C PHE A 96 -11.54 -28.54 -10.06
N LEU A 97 -11.09 -29.63 -9.42
CA LEU A 97 -9.97 -29.60 -8.47
C LEU A 97 -8.66 -29.20 -9.16
N LEU A 98 -8.37 -29.73 -10.35
CA LEU A 98 -7.22 -29.31 -11.15
C LEU A 98 -7.32 -27.83 -11.56
N GLY A 99 -8.51 -27.34 -11.90
CA GLY A 99 -8.76 -25.92 -12.19
C GLY A 99 -8.50 -25.01 -10.99
N VAL A 100 -8.96 -25.41 -9.79
CA VAL A 100 -8.69 -24.67 -8.54
C VAL A 100 -7.19 -24.64 -8.23
N VAL A 101 -6.49 -25.77 -8.35
CA VAL A 101 -5.03 -25.84 -8.14
C VAL A 101 -4.28 -24.98 -9.15
N ALA A 102 -4.69 -24.98 -10.43
CA ALA A 102 -4.08 -24.15 -11.47
C ALA A 102 -4.29 -22.65 -11.23
N LEU A 103 -5.52 -22.24 -10.89
CA LEU A 103 -5.83 -20.84 -10.55
C LEU A 103 -5.07 -20.37 -9.29
N TYR A 104 -4.97 -21.23 -8.28
CA TYR A 104 -4.17 -20.96 -7.09
C TYR A 104 -2.68 -20.80 -7.42
N GLY A 105 -2.11 -21.69 -8.25
CA GLY A 105 -0.73 -21.58 -8.73
C GLY A 105 -0.46 -20.30 -9.51
N ILE A 106 -1.35 -19.91 -10.43
CA ILE A 106 -1.25 -18.63 -11.16
C ILE A 106 -1.30 -17.45 -10.19
N ASN A 107 -2.18 -17.47 -9.19
CA ASN A 107 -2.27 -16.39 -8.20
C ASN A 107 -0.98 -16.31 -7.36
N GLN A 108 -0.44 -17.44 -6.91
CA GLN A 108 0.84 -17.50 -6.18
C GLN A 108 2.01 -16.97 -7.02
N GLU A 109 2.04 -17.23 -8.32
CA GLU A 109 3.07 -16.68 -9.22
C GLU A 109 2.91 -15.15 -9.42
N VAL A 110 1.67 -14.66 -9.55
CA VAL A 110 1.40 -13.21 -9.60
C VAL A 110 1.81 -12.53 -8.30
N LEU A 111 1.57 -13.16 -7.14
CA LEU A 111 2.01 -12.66 -5.84
C LEU A 111 3.53 -12.74 -5.67
N GLU A 112 4.19 -13.81 -6.11
CA GLU A 112 5.66 -13.91 -6.09
C GLU A 112 6.31 -12.79 -6.90
N ARG A 113 5.70 -12.43 -8.05
CA ARG A 113 6.17 -11.31 -8.85
C ARG A 113 5.93 -9.98 -8.19
N LYS A 114 4.81 -9.78 -7.50
CA LYS A 114 4.50 -8.54 -6.78
C LYS A 114 5.34 -8.35 -5.52
N THR A 115 5.60 -9.42 -4.79
CA THR A 115 6.36 -9.44 -3.54
C THR A 115 7.31 -10.65 -3.56
N PRO A 116 8.51 -10.50 -4.13
CA PRO A 116 9.46 -11.60 -4.26
C PRO A 116 9.94 -12.06 -2.89
N SER A 117 10.02 -13.37 -2.70
CA SER A 117 10.44 -14.00 -1.45
C SER A 117 11.74 -14.80 -1.65
N PRO A 118 12.62 -14.91 -0.64
CA PRO A 118 13.89 -15.62 -0.78
C PRO A 118 13.70 -17.08 -1.22
N GLU A 119 14.52 -17.53 -2.17
CA GLU A 119 14.43 -18.89 -2.72
C GLU A 119 14.70 -19.99 -1.67
N GLU A 120 15.47 -19.66 -0.64
CA GLU A 120 15.81 -20.54 0.49
C GLU A 120 14.63 -20.85 1.42
N TRP A 121 13.54 -20.09 1.36
CA TRP A 121 12.39 -20.29 2.24
C TRP A 121 11.48 -21.42 1.75
N SER A 122 10.99 -22.23 2.68
CA SER A 122 9.96 -23.21 2.40
C SER A 122 8.69 -22.59 1.83
N PHE A 123 7.97 -23.37 1.00
CA PHE A 123 6.74 -22.94 0.32
C PHE A 123 5.72 -22.28 1.27
N PHE A 124 5.54 -22.81 2.48
CA PHE A 124 4.58 -22.28 3.44
C PHE A 124 5.00 -20.90 3.98
N SER A 125 6.29 -20.69 4.28
CA SER A 125 6.79 -19.39 4.77
C SER A 125 6.68 -18.32 3.67
N ARG A 126 7.00 -18.67 2.42
CA ARG A 126 6.75 -17.84 1.23
C ARG A 126 5.25 -17.57 1.02
N ASN A 127 4.39 -18.56 1.23
CA ASN A 127 2.93 -18.38 1.14
C ASN A 127 2.41 -17.42 2.22
N HIS A 128 2.77 -17.60 3.49
CA HIS A 128 2.37 -16.70 4.57
C HIS A 128 2.84 -15.26 4.32
N PHE A 129 4.09 -15.06 3.90
CA PHE A 129 4.62 -13.74 3.51
C PHE A 129 3.82 -13.09 2.38
N ARG A 130 3.54 -13.83 1.30
CA ARG A 130 2.75 -13.33 0.16
C ARG A 130 1.29 -13.05 0.54
N CYS A 131 0.66 -13.92 1.33
CA CYS A 131 -0.71 -13.73 1.81
C CYS A 131 -0.81 -12.50 2.74
N ALA A 132 0.16 -12.29 3.63
CA ALA A 132 0.19 -11.13 4.51
C ALA A 132 0.34 -9.82 3.72
N ASN A 133 1.31 -9.74 2.80
CA ASN A 133 1.49 -8.56 1.95
C ASN A 133 0.29 -8.32 1.01
N ALA A 134 -0.34 -9.37 0.48
CA ALA A 134 -1.54 -9.25 -0.37
C ALA A 134 -2.79 -8.80 0.40
N ALA A 135 -2.83 -9.02 1.73
CA ALA A 135 -3.89 -8.55 2.60
C ALA A 135 -3.72 -7.08 3.02
N VAL A 136 -2.51 -6.52 2.92
CA VAL A 136 -2.27 -5.07 3.09
C VAL A 136 -2.77 -4.34 1.85
N LYS A 137 -3.79 -3.50 2.02
CA LYS A 137 -4.43 -2.74 0.95
C LYS A 137 -4.05 -1.24 1.03
N PRO A 138 -4.14 -0.48 -0.07
CA PRO A 138 -3.92 0.97 -0.03
C PRO A 138 -4.92 1.68 0.90
N ASP A 139 -4.53 2.83 1.46
CA ASP A 139 -5.21 3.62 2.51
C ASP A 139 -6.71 3.92 2.33
N HIS A 140 -7.26 3.67 1.13
CA HIS A 140 -8.67 3.90 0.79
C HIS A 140 -9.53 2.64 0.91
N GLU A 141 -8.96 1.47 1.19
CA GLU A 141 -9.66 0.21 1.36
C GLU A 141 -9.39 -0.40 2.76
N TYR A 142 -10.40 -1.04 3.34
CA TYR A 142 -10.28 -1.67 4.65
C TYR A 142 -9.27 -2.84 4.61
N THR A 143 -8.23 -2.72 5.44
CA THR A 143 -7.22 -3.76 5.70
C THR A 143 -7.55 -4.44 7.02
N ASP A 144 -7.70 -5.77 7.01
CA ASP A 144 -7.81 -6.57 8.23
C ASP A 144 -6.42 -6.81 8.82
N TRP A 145 -6.02 -5.91 9.72
CA TRP A 145 -4.72 -6.00 10.39
C TRP A 145 -4.59 -7.26 11.25
N ALA A 146 -5.68 -7.78 11.84
CA ALA A 146 -5.62 -9.01 12.65
C ALA A 146 -5.27 -10.23 11.79
N GLN A 147 -5.80 -10.30 10.56
CA GLN A 147 -5.38 -11.29 9.58
C GLN A 147 -3.91 -11.09 9.17
N VAL A 148 -3.52 -9.86 8.81
CA VAL A 148 -2.14 -9.52 8.38
C VAL A 148 -1.10 -9.93 9.44
N ALA A 149 -1.31 -9.57 10.71
CA ALA A 149 -0.41 -9.94 11.80
C ALA A 149 -0.40 -11.45 12.08
N THR A 150 -1.53 -12.14 11.92
CA THR A 150 -1.58 -13.60 12.07
C THR A 150 -0.74 -14.30 11.00
N GLU A 151 -0.80 -13.85 9.74
CA GLU A 151 0.01 -14.40 8.66
C GLU A 151 1.50 -14.04 8.81
N PHE A 152 1.84 -12.80 9.18
CA PHE A 152 3.24 -12.43 9.46
C PHE A 152 3.82 -13.17 10.67
N ARG A 153 3.04 -13.37 11.75
CA ARG A 153 3.46 -14.21 12.90
C ARG A 153 3.76 -15.65 12.47
N ARG A 154 2.87 -16.29 11.69
CA ARG A 154 3.08 -17.64 11.15
C ARG A 154 4.32 -17.73 10.25
N CYS A 155 4.64 -16.65 9.53
CA CYS A 155 5.88 -16.55 8.78
C CYS A 155 7.08 -16.48 9.72
N LEU A 156 7.06 -15.57 10.70
CA LEU A 156 8.15 -15.34 11.65
C LEU A 156 8.46 -16.58 12.50
N GLU A 157 7.44 -17.24 13.05
CA GLU A 157 7.57 -18.50 13.81
C GLU A 157 8.34 -19.57 13.04
N ARG A 158 8.12 -19.68 11.72
CA ARG A 158 8.80 -20.67 10.86
C ARG A 158 10.22 -20.27 10.48
N LEU A 159 10.50 -18.96 10.41
CA LEU A 159 11.83 -18.41 10.17
C LEU A 159 12.72 -18.44 11.42
N GLU A 160 12.13 -18.58 12.61
CA GLU A 160 12.83 -18.69 13.89
C GLU A 160 12.91 -20.16 14.41
N ASP A 161 12.13 -21.08 13.81
CA ASP A 161 12.21 -22.52 14.09
C ASP A 161 13.41 -23.18 13.39
N GLU A 162 14.39 -23.63 14.18
CA GLU A 162 15.60 -24.33 13.73
C GLU A 162 15.28 -25.61 12.91
N ALA A 163 14.16 -26.28 13.18
CA ALA A 163 13.75 -27.49 12.48
C ALA A 163 13.19 -27.24 11.07
N ILE A 164 12.93 -25.98 10.71
CA ILE A 164 12.28 -25.58 9.44
C ILE A 164 13.17 -24.60 8.66
N ASP A 165 12.82 -23.31 8.59
CA ASP A 165 13.55 -22.30 7.81
C ASP A 165 14.57 -21.53 8.66
N GLY A 166 14.43 -21.59 9.99
CA GLY A 166 15.34 -21.01 10.98
C GLY A 166 16.63 -21.80 11.21
N LYS A 167 16.88 -22.89 10.47
CA LYS A 167 18.13 -23.67 10.57
C LYS A 167 19.36 -22.76 10.45
N GLY A 168 20.19 -22.70 11.50
CA GLY A 168 21.36 -21.82 11.56
C GLY A 168 21.07 -20.38 11.96
N THR A 169 19.89 -20.10 12.53
CA THR A 169 19.66 -18.93 13.39
C THR A 169 19.73 -19.38 14.85
N THR A 170 20.24 -18.53 15.74
CA THR A 170 20.26 -18.82 17.18
C THR A 170 19.74 -17.62 17.98
N PRO A 171 18.91 -17.83 19.02
CA PRO A 171 18.49 -16.74 19.90
C PRO A 171 19.67 -16.31 20.78
N LEU A 172 19.94 -15.01 20.81
CA LEU A 172 21.02 -14.41 21.63
C LEU A 172 20.77 -14.61 23.13
N VAL A 173 19.49 -14.63 23.56
CA VAL A 173 19.06 -14.97 24.92
C VAL A 173 18.15 -16.20 24.85
N PRO A 174 18.71 -17.42 24.95
CA PRO A 174 17.91 -18.65 24.91
C PRO A 174 17.02 -18.79 26.16
N GLY A 175 15.84 -19.39 25.99
CA GLY A 175 14.94 -19.72 27.10
C GLY A 175 13.95 -18.61 27.51
N MET A 176 13.88 -17.50 26.77
CA MET A 176 12.82 -16.49 26.95
C MET A 176 11.43 -17.07 26.63
N GLU A 177 10.43 -16.71 27.43
CA GLU A 177 9.04 -17.10 27.19
C GLU A 177 8.49 -16.41 25.92
N HIS A 178 7.74 -17.15 25.10
CA HIS A 178 7.24 -16.64 23.82
C HIS A 178 6.00 -15.76 24.03
N ILE A 179 6.15 -14.45 23.80
CA ILE A 179 5.05 -13.49 23.87
C ILE A 179 4.17 -13.71 22.63
N ARG A 180 2.98 -14.31 22.81
CA ARG A 180 2.04 -14.61 21.72
C ARG A 180 2.62 -15.47 20.59
N GLY A 181 3.52 -16.40 20.92
CA GLY A 181 4.20 -17.25 19.93
C GLY A 181 5.41 -16.58 19.26
N ILE A 182 5.63 -15.27 19.48
CA ILE A 182 6.85 -14.58 19.07
C ILE A 182 7.91 -14.72 20.17
N ASN A 183 9.11 -15.18 19.80
CA ASN A 183 10.25 -15.17 20.70
C ASN A 183 10.74 -13.71 20.88
N PRO A 184 10.80 -13.15 22.10
CA PRO A 184 11.25 -11.77 22.29
C PRO A 184 12.78 -11.61 22.18
N SER A 185 13.55 -12.70 22.19
CA SER A 185 15.00 -12.65 21.95
C SER A 185 15.29 -12.16 20.54
N ALA A 186 16.31 -11.29 20.41
CA ALA A 186 16.98 -11.09 19.14
C ALA A 186 17.74 -12.36 18.70
N PHE A 187 18.02 -12.46 17.40
CA PHE A 187 18.67 -13.62 16.80
C PHE A 187 20.02 -13.24 16.20
N ASP A 188 20.96 -14.19 16.22
CA ASP A 188 22.10 -14.17 15.33
C ASP A 188 21.68 -14.78 13.97
N VAL A 189 21.86 -13.98 12.92
CA VAL A 189 21.61 -14.34 11.53
C VAL A 189 22.85 -14.13 10.66
N GLN A 190 24.05 -14.10 11.26
CA GLN A 190 25.30 -13.84 10.55
C GLN A 190 25.57 -14.83 9.40
N ASP A 191 25.34 -16.13 9.63
CA ASP A 191 25.64 -17.21 8.67
C ASP A 191 24.59 -17.37 7.55
N LYS A 192 23.45 -16.68 7.63
CA LYS A 192 22.40 -16.71 6.61
C LYS A 192 22.80 -15.92 5.36
N SER A 193 22.21 -16.26 4.20
CA SER A 193 22.42 -15.46 2.99
C SER A 193 21.81 -14.07 3.12
N ALA A 194 22.35 -13.09 2.39
CA ALA A 194 21.86 -11.73 2.48
C ALA A 194 20.40 -11.56 1.97
N ALA A 195 19.95 -12.40 1.03
CA ALA A 195 18.53 -12.45 0.62
C ALA A 195 17.63 -12.96 1.76
N TRP A 196 18.08 -13.99 2.49
CA TRP A 196 17.36 -14.47 3.68
C TRP A 196 17.27 -13.38 4.75
N LYS A 197 18.37 -12.65 5.03
CA LYS A 197 18.40 -11.56 6.01
C LYS A 197 17.49 -10.39 5.64
N GLU A 198 17.45 -10.02 4.36
CA GLU A 198 16.55 -8.97 3.86
C GLU A 198 15.08 -9.39 4.03
N GLY A 199 14.73 -10.62 3.64
CA GLY A 199 13.38 -11.16 3.85
C GLY A 199 12.99 -11.22 5.33
N TYR A 200 13.90 -11.67 6.20
CA TYR A 200 13.65 -11.74 7.65
C TYR A 200 13.48 -10.34 8.26
N PHE A 201 14.32 -9.38 7.89
CA PHE A 201 14.16 -7.97 8.24
C PHE A 201 12.78 -7.44 7.82
N GLN A 202 12.36 -7.69 6.57
CA GLN A 202 11.04 -7.29 6.08
C GLN A 202 9.89 -7.94 6.86
N VAL A 203 10.00 -9.22 7.24
CA VAL A 203 8.98 -9.89 8.08
C VAL A 203 8.92 -9.27 9.47
N VAL A 204 10.06 -9.04 10.14
CA VAL A 204 10.11 -8.44 11.49
C VAL A 204 9.56 -7.01 11.48
N MET A 205 9.95 -6.18 10.50
CA MET A 205 9.46 -4.81 10.37
C MET A 205 7.96 -4.74 10.03
N ASN A 206 7.44 -5.68 9.23
CA ASN A 206 6.01 -5.78 8.98
C ASN A 206 5.23 -6.34 10.18
N CYS A 207 5.81 -7.22 10.99
CA CYS A 207 5.25 -7.60 12.29
C CYS A 207 5.12 -6.39 13.20
N ALA A 208 6.17 -5.55 13.28
CA ALA A 208 6.16 -4.30 14.03
C ALA A 208 5.01 -3.39 13.53
N ARG A 209 4.97 -3.07 12.24
CA ARG A 209 3.90 -2.25 11.65
C ARG A 209 2.50 -2.81 11.89
N ALA A 210 2.30 -4.12 11.73
CA ALA A 210 1.01 -4.74 12.00
C ALA A 210 0.63 -4.62 13.48
N SER A 211 1.61 -4.77 14.39
CA SER A 211 1.39 -4.57 15.83
C SER A 211 1.02 -3.14 16.20
N GLU A 212 1.58 -2.11 15.54
CA GLU A 212 1.19 -0.70 15.75
C GLU A 212 -0.30 -0.47 15.46
N HIS A 213 -0.81 -1.06 14.37
CA HIS A 213 -2.22 -0.97 13.98
C HIS A 213 -3.16 -1.80 14.87
N ILE A 214 -2.64 -2.77 15.63
CA ILE A 214 -3.39 -3.74 16.44
C ILE A 214 -3.28 -3.43 17.95
N ASP A 215 -2.41 -2.50 18.35
CA ASP A 215 -2.10 -2.22 19.76
C ASP A 215 -3.33 -1.87 20.63
N ASN A 216 -4.34 -1.22 20.05
CA ASN A 216 -5.62 -0.93 20.70
C ASN A 216 -6.66 -2.07 20.57
N MET A 217 -6.24 -3.29 20.25
CA MET A 217 -7.10 -4.47 20.12
C MET A 217 -6.68 -5.60 21.08
N VAL A 218 -7.68 -6.36 21.52
CA VAL A 218 -7.53 -7.49 22.44
C VAL A 218 -7.96 -8.78 21.74
N LEU A 219 -7.35 -9.90 22.13
CA LEU A 219 -7.78 -11.23 21.77
C LEU A 219 -8.70 -11.77 22.86
N ASP A 220 -9.91 -12.19 22.48
CA ASP A 220 -10.76 -13.03 23.32
C ASP A 220 -10.16 -14.45 23.36
N THR A 221 -9.69 -14.85 24.53
CA THR A 221 -9.05 -16.16 24.75
C THR A 221 -10.02 -17.33 24.61
N SER A 222 -11.32 -17.12 24.82
CA SER A 222 -12.37 -18.15 24.76
C SER A 222 -12.76 -18.52 23.33
N ARG A 223 -12.69 -17.54 22.40
CA ARG A 223 -13.11 -17.69 21.00
C ARG A 223 -11.99 -17.56 19.97
N GLY A 224 -10.84 -16.99 20.36
CA GLY A 224 -9.73 -16.72 19.44
C GLY A 224 -10.01 -15.57 18.46
N ILE A 225 -10.88 -14.63 18.83
CA ILE A 225 -11.34 -13.52 17.98
C ILE A 225 -10.78 -12.19 18.52
N VAL A 226 -10.32 -11.33 17.62
CA VAL A 226 -9.77 -10.02 17.95
C VAL A 226 -10.88 -8.96 17.98
N PHE A 227 -10.95 -8.19 19.07
CA PHE A 227 -11.91 -7.10 19.27
C PHE A 227 -11.18 -5.78 19.58
N PRO A 228 -11.69 -4.61 19.13
CA PRO A 228 -11.20 -3.31 19.61
C PRO A 228 -11.41 -3.15 21.12
N LYS A 229 -10.43 -2.61 21.84
CA LYS A 229 -10.51 -2.42 23.30
C LYS A 229 -11.76 -1.63 23.73
N ASP A 230 -12.19 -0.66 22.93
CA ASP A 230 -13.36 0.19 23.21
C ASP A 230 -14.71 -0.56 23.31
N VAL A 231 -14.82 -1.77 22.74
CA VAL A 231 -16.06 -2.56 22.79
C VAL A 231 -16.05 -3.60 23.92
N VAL A 232 -14.91 -3.83 24.57
CA VAL A 232 -14.74 -4.83 25.64
C VAL A 232 -15.51 -4.39 26.89
N ILE A 233 -16.27 -5.31 27.47
CA ILE A 233 -17.08 -5.05 28.67
C ILE A 233 -16.24 -5.33 29.91
N GLY A 234 -15.96 -4.32 30.73
CA GLY A 234 -15.19 -4.53 31.96
C GLY A 234 -15.04 -3.30 32.85
N PRO A 235 -14.43 -3.45 34.04
CA PRO A 235 -14.20 -2.35 34.97
C PRO A 235 -13.38 -1.20 34.38
N SER A 236 -12.45 -1.46 33.45
CA SER A 236 -11.66 -0.41 32.78
C SER A 236 -12.46 0.34 31.70
N ASN A 237 -13.60 -0.21 31.28
CA ASN A 237 -14.48 0.38 30.26
C ASN A 237 -15.96 0.24 30.68
N PRO A 238 -16.43 1.06 31.64
CA PRO A 238 -17.77 0.93 32.22
C PRO A 238 -18.91 1.31 31.25
N SER A 239 -18.58 1.96 30.12
CA SER A 239 -19.54 2.35 29.08
C SER A 239 -19.01 1.95 27.69
N PRO A 240 -18.97 0.63 27.38
CA PRO A 240 -18.37 0.13 26.15
C PRO A 240 -19.18 0.54 24.93
N ARG A 241 -18.48 0.79 23.82
CA ARG A 241 -19.10 1.06 22.53
C ARG A 241 -19.79 -0.23 22.02
N PRO A 242 -21.05 -0.18 21.53
CA PRO A 242 -21.71 -1.37 21.01
C PRO A 242 -20.95 -1.95 19.81
N CYS A 243 -20.93 -3.29 19.70
CA CYS A 243 -20.41 -3.98 18.53
C CYS A 243 -21.12 -3.52 17.24
N PRO A 244 -20.42 -3.45 16.11
CA PRO A 244 -21.05 -3.14 14.83
C PRO A 244 -22.07 -4.23 14.44
N PRO A 245 -23.13 -3.88 13.68
CA PRO A 245 -24.20 -4.81 13.34
C PRO A 245 -23.67 -5.99 12.53
N GLY A 246 -23.90 -7.21 13.03
CA GLY A 246 -23.43 -8.46 12.42
C GLY A 246 -22.11 -8.99 12.97
N ALA A 247 -21.40 -8.25 13.83
CA ALA A 247 -20.29 -8.78 14.60
C ALA A 247 -20.78 -9.60 15.81
N GLU A 248 -19.90 -10.45 16.35
CA GLU A 248 -20.21 -11.22 17.55
C GLU A 248 -20.35 -10.36 18.81
N SER A 249 -20.94 -10.94 19.87
CA SER A 249 -21.06 -10.30 21.18
C SER A 249 -19.70 -9.91 21.74
N ALA A 250 -19.61 -8.70 22.29
CA ALA A 250 -18.41 -8.19 22.95
C ALA A 250 -17.91 -9.16 24.03
N PRO A 251 -16.60 -9.40 24.12
CA PRO A 251 -16.00 -10.19 25.18
C PRO A 251 -16.00 -9.42 26.51
N ARG A 252 -15.76 -10.16 27.60
CA ARG A 252 -15.49 -9.56 28.91
C ARG A 252 -14.00 -9.29 29.06
N GLU A 253 -13.65 -8.25 29.81
CA GLU A 253 -12.26 -7.90 30.10
C GLU A 253 -11.49 -9.04 30.81
N GLU A 254 -12.16 -9.87 31.59
CA GLU A 254 -11.55 -11.04 32.27
C GLU A 254 -11.11 -12.17 31.31
N ASP A 255 -11.74 -12.27 30.13
CA ASP A 255 -11.40 -13.26 29.09
C ASP A 255 -10.49 -12.66 27.99
N CYS A 256 -10.09 -11.39 28.15
CA CYS A 256 -9.33 -10.62 27.16
C CYS A 256 -7.87 -10.44 27.55
N GLU A 257 -7.01 -10.52 26.54
CA GLU A 257 -5.57 -10.29 26.66
C GLU A 257 -5.08 -9.49 25.42
N GLN A 258 -3.84 -8.98 25.42
CA GLN A 258 -3.32 -8.25 24.25
C GLN A 258 -3.35 -9.11 22.98
N ALA A 259 -3.80 -8.53 21.86
CA ALA A 259 -3.99 -9.29 20.62
C ALA A 259 -2.69 -9.76 19.95
N TYR A 260 -1.58 -9.06 20.21
CA TYR A 260 -0.28 -9.31 19.59
C TYR A 260 0.86 -8.89 20.53
N ALA A 261 2.10 -9.26 20.21
CA ALA A 261 3.27 -8.76 20.94
C ALA A 261 3.47 -7.25 20.69
N PRO A 262 4.04 -6.49 21.65
CA PRO A 262 4.22 -5.05 21.51
C PRO A 262 5.22 -4.69 20.39
N PRO A 263 5.04 -3.55 19.69
CA PRO A 263 5.90 -3.14 18.57
C PRO A 263 7.40 -3.10 18.89
N GLU A 264 7.72 -2.62 20.09
CA GLU A 264 9.07 -2.56 20.64
C GLU A 264 9.85 -3.88 20.53
N THR A 265 9.19 -5.03 20.77
CA THR A 265 9.84 -6.36 20.69
C THR A 265 10.41 -6.63 19.30
N PHE A 266 9.74 -6.18 18.24
CA PHE A 266 10.18 -6.38 16.86
C PHE A 266 11.29 -5.40 16.47
N TYR A 267 11.20 -4.13 16.88
CA TYR A 267 12.26 -3.16 16.61
C TYR A 267 13.56 -3.51 17.35
N LEU A 268 13.47 -3.84 18.65
CA LEU A 268 14.64 -4.26 19.44
C LEU A 268 15.27 -5.56 18.90
N LYS A 269 14.48 -6.47 18.34
CA LYS A 269 14.97 -7.69 17.66
C LYS A 269 15.89 -7.39 16.47
N VAL A 270 15.63 -6.33 15.70
CA VAL A 270 16.54 -5.89 14.62
C VAL A 270 17.74 -5.11 15.18
N LEU A 271 17.50 -4.22 16.14
CA LEU A 271 18.53 -3.33 16.69
C LEU A 271 19.63 -4.08 17.46
N THR A 272 19.24 -5.09 18.24
CA THR A 272 20.15 -5.91 19.05
C THR A 272 20.60 -7.19 18.34
N GLY A 273 19.97 -7.57 17.23
CA GLY A 273 20.31 -8.76 16.44
C GLY A 273 21.67 -8.68 15.73
N VAL A 274 22.31 -9.83 15.51
CA VAL A 274 23.64 -9.94 14.90
C VAL A 274 23.51 -10.35 13.43
N GLY A 275 24.34 -9.76 12.56
CA GLY A 275 24.37 -10.04 11.12
C GLY A 275 23.50 -9.11 10.24
N PHE A 276 22.75 -8.18 10.82
CA PHE A 276 22.02 -7.13 10.10
C PHE A 276 22.94 -6.03 9.57
N SER A 277 22.55 -5.37 8.47
CA SER A 277 23.25 -4.20 7.92
C SER A 277 22.99 -2.93 8.73
N THR A 278 23.84 -1.91 8.58
CA THR A 278 23.61 -0.57 9.16
C THR A 278 22.27 -0.01 8.73
N ARG A 279 21.91 -0.14 7.43
CA ARG A 279 20.61 0.26 6.88
C ARG A 279 19.44 -0.35 7.65
N HIS A 280 19.48 -1.65 7.95
CA HIS A 280 18.42 -2.34 8.68
C HIS A 280 18.25 -1.78 10.10
N ARG A 281 19.37 -1.59 10.81
CA ARG A 281 19.38 -1.03 12.17
C ARG A 281 18.90 0.43 12.18
N VAL A 282 19.38 1.26 11.26
CA VAL A 282 18.91 2.64 11.08
C VAL A 282 17.41 2.69 10.80
N GLN A 283 16.90 1.88 9.87
CA GLN A 283 15.46 1.85 9.56
C GLN A 283 14.62 1.36 10.75
N ALA A 284 15.10 0.37 11.52
CA ALA A 284 14.44 -0.07 12.74
C ALA A 284 14.43 1.02 13.83
N ALA A 285 15.54 1.73 14.04
CA ALA A 285 15.64 2.82 15.01
C ALA A 285 14.71 3.99 14.64
N LEU A 286 14.70 4.41 13.37
CA LEU A 286 13.85 5.50 12.90
C LEU A 286 12.35 5.15 12.98
N ALA A 287 11.98 3.90 12.68
CA ALA A 287 10.60 3.43 12.84
C ALA A 287 10.18 3.35 14.32
N TYR A 288 11.07 2.85 15.19
CA TYR A 288 10.84 2.80 16.64
C TYR A 288 10.69 4.19 17.26
N ALA A 289 11.54 5.15 16.87
CA ALA A 289 11.43 6.54 17.31
C ALA A 289 10.11 7.21 16.86
N ASN A 290 9.69 6.96 15.61
CA ASN A 290 8.40 7.44 15.10
C ASN A 290 7.21 6.82 15.86
N TRP A 291 7.30 5.53 16.23
CA TRP A 291 6.29 4.89 17.07
C TRP A 291 6.21 5.53 18.46
N LEU A 292 7.35 5.81 19.10
CA LEU A 292 7.41 6.52 20.39
C LEU A 292 6.82 7.93 20.29
N GLU A 293 7.04 8.64 19.17
CA GLU A 293 6.40 9.94 18.91
C GLU A 293 4.87 9.81 18.81
N ILE A 294 4.35 8.78 18.11
CA ILE A 294 2.91 8.48 18.04
C ILE A 294 2.33 8.13 19.42
N LYS A 295 3.14 7.57 20.33
CA LYS A 295 2.77 7.35 21.75
C LYS A 295 2.84 8.60 22.63
N GLY A 296 3.35 9.73 22.12
CA GLY A 296 3.57 10.96 22.89
C GLY A 296 4.79 10.90 23.81
N LEU A 297 5.71 9.95 23.59
CA LEU A 297 6.94 9.77 24.36
C LEU A 297 8.11 10.52 23.71
N SER A 298 8.01 11.85 23.63
CA SER A 298 8.96 12.72 22.92
C SER A 298 10.41 12.56 23.35
N ASP A 299 10.64 12.36 24.66
CA ASP A 299 11.99 12.33 25.21
C ASP A 299 12.70 11.02 24.83
N SER A 300 12.00 9.89 24.97
CA SER A 300 12.46 8.57 24.48
C SER A 300 12.58 8.53 22.95
N ALA A 301 11.76 9.28 22.22
CA ALA A 301 11.89 9.44 20.79
C ALA A 301 13.18 10.21 20.42
N ASP A 302 13.51 11.33 21.08
CA ASP A 302 14.79 12.06 20.84
C ASP A 302 16.02 11.20 21.17
N GLU A 303 15.98 10.41 22.26
CA GLU A 303 17.01 9.42 22.57
C GLU A 303 17.16 8.35 21.48
N THR A 304 16.04 7.85 20.95
CA THR A 304 16.05 6.84 19.88
C THR A 304 16.51 7.42 18.54
N TYR A 305 16.16 8.68 18.21
CA TYR A 305 16.67 9.37 17.04
C TYR A 305 18.18 9.67 17.15
N LYS A 306 18.68 10.05 18.34
CA LYS A 306 20.12 10.14 18.61
C LYS A 306 20.81 8.79 18.40
N TRP A 307 20.25 7.72 18.95
CA TRP A 307 20.79 6.36 18.76
C TRP A 307 20.82 5.94 17.29
N ALA A 308 19.81 6.33 16.49
CA ALA A 308 19.83 6.13 15.03
C ALA A 308 20.99 6.86 14.35
N VAL A 309 21.28 8.11 14.76
CA VAL A 309 22.45 8.88 14.31
C VAL A 309 23.76 8.21 14.73
N ASP A 310 23.88 7.74 15.97
CA ASP A 310 25.07 7.04 16.47
C ASP A 310 25.33 5.73 15.69
N ILE A 311 24.28 4.94 15.39
CA ILE A 311 24.39 3.76 14.55
C ILE A 311 24.91 4.13 13.16
N ALA A 312 24.35 5.15 12.52
CA ALA A 312 24.80 5.62 11.20
C ALA A 312 26.24 6.17 11.21
N ALA A 313 26.63 6.88 12.27
CA ALA A 313 27.98 7.38 12.45
C ALA A 313 28.99 6.26 12.70
N SER A 314 28.63 5.23 13.47
CA SER A 314 29.50 4.10 13.80
C SER A 314 29.96 3.25 12.60
N ALA A 315 29.22 3.34 11.48
CA ALA A 315 29.60 2.69 10.22
C ALA A 315 30.61 3.48 9.37
N LEU A 316 30.91 4.74 9.73
CA LEU A 316 31.91 5.55 9.05
C LEU A 316 33.33 5.24 9.55
N PRO A 317 34.36 5.30 8.68
CA PRO A 317 35.75 5.08 9.09
C PRO A 317 36.34 6.20 9.96
N ALA A 318 35.75 7.40 9.93
CA ALA A 318 36.20 8.58 10.68
C ALA A 318 35.00 9.48 11.07
N PRO A 319 34.13 9.04 12.01
CA PRO A 319 32.87 9.74 12.32
C PRO A 319 33.08 11.20 12.77
N GLU A 320 34.10 11.45 13.60
CA GLU A 320 34.45 12.78 14.12
C GLU A 320 34.77 13.82 13.01
N GLN A 321 35.13 13.38 11.81
CA GLN A 321 35.41 14.28 10.68
C GLN A 321 34.14 14.68 9.92
N VAL A 322 33.04 13.94 10.11
CA VAL A 322 31.79 14.04 9.32
C VAL A 322 30.64 14.58 10.15
N ILE A 323 30.52 14.20 11.42
CA ILE A 323 29.42 14.60 12.30
C ILE A 323 29.92 14.94 13.70
N ASP A 324 29.33 15.96 14.30
CA ASP A 324 29.51 16.29 15.71
C ASP A 324 28.54 15.48 16.58
N ALA A 325 29.05 14.72 17.55
CA ALA A 325 28.25 13.76 18.31
C ALA A 325 27.18 14.43 19.21
N GLU A 326 27.51 15.55 19.86
CA GLU A 326 26.59 16.22 20.79
C GLU A 326 25.47 16.98 20.06
N THR A 327 25.82 17.70 18.99
CA THR A 327 24.86 18.56 18.27
C THR A 327 24.19 17.87 17.08
N SER A 328 24.75 16.76 16.60
CA SER A 328 24.37 16.07 15.35
C SER A 328 24.51 16.94 14.09
N ILE A 329 25.32 18.00 14.16
CA ILE A 329 25.59 18.91 13.03
C ILE A 329 26.68 18.30 12.14
N LEU A 330 26.46 18.30 10.82
CA LEU A 330 27.41 17.77 9.85
C LEU A 330 28.57 18.75 9.57
N ARG A 331 29.79 18.20 9.53
CA ARG A 331 31.01 18.89 9.14
C ARG A 331 31.17 18.80 7.62
N VAL A 332 31.00 19.93 6.94
CA VAL A 332 30.99 19.99 5.46
C VAL A 332 32.41 19.83 4.93
N SER A 333 32.67 18.74 4.20
CA SER A 333 33.99 18.42 3.61
C SER A 333 33.80 17.64 2.30
N GLU A 334 34.42 18.11 1.22
CA GLU A 334 34.42 17.40 -0.08
C GLU A 334 35.25 16.11 -0.04
N VAL A 335 36.26 16.07 0.83
CA VAL A 335 37.20 14.94 0.97
C VAL A 335 36.58 13.76 1.74
N THR A 336 35.64 14.07 2.63
CA THR A 336 34.96 13.10 3.51
C THR A 336 33.46 13.38 3.51
N PRO A 337 32.76 13.10 2.39
CA PRO A 337 31.31 13.30 2.30
C PRO A 337 30.57 12.34 3.26
N PRO A 338 29.43 12.77 3.84
CA PRO A 338 28.62 11.92 4.70
C PRO A 338 28.01 10.75 3.93
N SER A 339 27.57 9.71 4.65
CA SER A 339 26.83 8.60 4.04
C SER A 339 25.33 8.91 3.92
N PRO A 340 24.58 8.24 3.01
CA PRO A 340 23.13 8.30 2.95
C PRO A 340 22.44 8.00 4.29
N ASN A 341 22.95 7.03 5.07
CA ASN A 341 22.42 6.72 6.40
C ASN A 341 22.54 7.92 7.35
N VAL A 342 23.68 8.62 7.37
CA VAL A 342 23.88 9.82 8.21
C VAL A 342 22.99 10.99 7.76
N LEU A 343 22.85 11.21 6.44
CA LEU A 343 21.97 12.26 5.93
C LEU A 343 20.50 12.03 6.30
N THR A 344 20.03 10.78 6.21
CA THR A 344 18.65 10.43 6.52
C THR A 344 18.35 10.47 8.02
N THR A 345 19.24 9.97 8.88
CA THR A 345 19.05 10.04 10.34
C THR A 345 19.14 11.47 10.87
N ALA A 346 20.11 12.27 10.41
CA ALA A 346 20.22 13.68 10.82
C ALA A 346 18.98 14.49 10.39
N THR A 347 18.43 14.23 9.20
CA THR A 347 17.17 14.84 8.75
C THR A 347 16.00 14.43 9.65
N ALA A 348 15.87 13.13 9.97
CA ALA A 348 14.78 12.64 10.82
C ALA A 348 14.85 13.22 12.26
N LEU A 349 16.04 13.28 12.86
CA LEU A 349 16.27 13.91 14.16
C LEU A 349 15.92 15.41 14.13
N ALA A 350 16.29 16.13 13.07
CA ALA A 350 15.93 17.53 12.89
C ALA A 350 14.42 17.72 12.77
N THR A 351 13.71 16.85 12.03
CA THR A 351 12.26 16.85 11.92
C THR A 351 11.57 16.59 13.27
N HIS A 352 12.04 15.61 14.05
CA HIS A 352 11.54 15.38 15.41
C HIS A 352 11.73 16.62 16.31
N ARG A 353 12.91 17.23 16.29
CA ARG A 353 13.23 18.43 17.07
C ARG A 353 12.41 19.66 16.66
N ALA A 354 12.11 19.80 15.37
CA ALA A 354 11.20 20.84 14.89
C ALA A 354 9.76 20.61 15.38
N ARG A 355 9.26 19.37 15.28
CA ARG A 355 7.90 18.98 15.70
C ARG A 355 7.68 19.07 17.21
N SER A 356 8.70 18.76 18.02
CA SER A 356 8.69 18.91 19.48
C SER A 356 8.96 20.35 19.96
N GLY A 357 9.11 21.32 19.05
CA GLY A 357 9.28 22.74 19.37
C GLY A 357 10.73 23.18 19.68
N ASN A 358 11.71 22.27 19.63
CA ASN A 358 13.14 22.58 19.76
C ASN A 358 13.74 23.08 18.44
N ILE A 359 13.17 24.16 17.91
CA ILE A 359 13.51 24.75 16.61
C ILE A 359 14.99 25.20 16.56
N THR A 360 15.52 25.68 17.68
CA THR A 360 16.90 26.19 17.79
C THR A 360 17.97 25.15 17.49
N SER A 361 17.69 23.87 17.76
CA SER A 361 18.59 22.76 17.42
C SER A 361 18.29 22.12 16.06
N ALA A 362 17.03 22.17 15.60
CA ALA A 362 16.63 21.63 14.30
C ALA A 362 17.22 22.39 13.10
N LEU A 363 17.13 23.73 13.10
CA LEU A 363 17.58 24.58 12.00
C LEU A 363 19.06 24.37 11.61
N PRO A 364 20.04 24.40 12.54
CA PRO A 364 21.45 24.20 12.18
C PRO A 364 21.72 22.79 11.63
N ILE A 365 20.98 21.76 12.09
CA ILE A 365 21.10 20.40 11.53
C ILE A 365 20.61 20.40 10.07
N PHE A 366 19.40 20.89 9.78
CA PHE A 366 18.88 20.99 8.41
C PHE A 366 19.82 21.76 7.47
N LEU A 367 20.34 22.90 7.91
CA LEU A 367 21.32 23.68 7.14
C LEU A 367 22.63 22.93 6.92
N SER A 368 23.10 22.14 7.89
CA SER A 368 24.31 21.32 7.74
C SER A 368 24.11 20.16 6.75
N VAL A 369 22.95 19.50 6.79
CA VAL A 369 22.55 18.46 5.82
C VAL A 369 22.50 19.05 4.41
N LEU A 370 21.79 20.17 4.22
CA LEU A 370 21.69 20.81 2.91
C LEU A 370 23.06 21.20 2.35
N ARG A 371 23.93 21.84 3.15
CA ARG A 371 25.29 22.20 2.74
C ARG A 371 26.15 20.98 2.41
N ALA A 372 26.10 19.92 3.23
CA ALA A 372 26.86 18.71 2.99
C ALA A 372 26.44 18.00 1.70
N ARG A 373 25.15 18.06 1.34
CA ARG A 373 24.64 17.55 0.07
C ARG A 373 25.08 18.36 -1.13
N HIS A 374 25.12 19.70 -1.05
CA HIS A 374 25.64 20.54 -2.13
C HIS A 374 27.16 20.38 -2.35
N ALA A 375 27.93 20.20 -1.26
CA ALA A 375 29.37 19.98 -1.29
C ALA A 375 29.77 18.55 -1.70
N ALA A 376 28.81 17.62 -1.79
CA ALA A 376 29.10 16.25 -2.17
C ALA A 376 29.54 16.13 -3.65
N PRO A 377 30.52 15.25 -3.95
CA PRO A 377 30.97 15.03 -5.32
C PRO A 377 29.83 14.51 -6.20
N VAL A 378 29.83 14.93 -7.46
CA VAL A 378 28.81 14.52 -8.45
C VAL A 378 29.07 13.10 -8.91
N ASP A 379 28.03 12.28 -9.04
CA ASP A 379 28.14 10.96 -9.68
C ASP A 379 28.37 11.15 -11.19
N ILE A 380 29.59 10.84 -11.64
CA ILE A 380 30.03 10.94 -13.04
C ILE A 380 29.77 9.63 -13.80
N ALA A 381 29.44 8.53 -13.09
CA ALA A 381 29.05 7.30 -13.75
C ALA A 381 27.70 7.50 -14.47
N PRO A 382 27.47 6.86 -15.62
CA PRO A 382 26.10 6.70 -16.12
C PRO A 382 25.26 5.98 -15.04
N PRO A 383 23.93 6.15 -15.03
CA PRO A 383 23.04 5.50 -14.05
C PRO A 383 22.97 3.98 -14.27
N SER A 384 24.04 3.30 -13.88
CA SER A 384 24.24 1.87 -13.79
C SER A 384 24.73 1.46 -12.40
N ARG A 385 24.79 2.40 -11.44
CA ARG A 385 24.75 2.07 -10.01
C ARG A 385 23.48 1.25 -9.83
N SER A 386 23.67 -0.04 -9.50
CA SER A 386 22.65 -1.09 -9.61
C SER A 386 21.28 -0.55 -9.20
N GLU A 387 20.37 -0.43 -10.18
CA GLU A 387 19.01 0.03 -9.91
C GLU A 387 18.36 -0.99 -8.97
N TYR A 388 18.42 -0.71 -7.67
CA TYR A 388 17.40 -1.16 -6.74
C TYR A 388 16.11 -0.49 -7.22
N ARG A 389 15.45 -1.14 -8.18
CA ARG A 389 14.12 -0.75 -8.64
C ARG A 389 13.18 -1.11 -7.51
N ASP A 390 12.88 -0.10 -6.71
CA ASP A 390 11.77 -0.17 -5.77
C ASP A 390 10.53 -0.60 -6.55
N PHE A 391 9.94 -1.73 -6.18
CA PHE A 391 9.16 -2.54 -7.12
C PHE A 391 7.75 -1.97 -7.30
N THR A 392 7.63 -0.96 -8.16
CA THR A 392 6.33 -0.53 -8.69
C THR A 392 6.03 -1.32 -9.96
N VAL A 393 5.34 -2.46 -9.83
CA VAL A 393 4.61 -3.00 -10.99
C VAL A 393 3.50 -2.02 -11.33
N SER A 394 3.64 -1.38 -12.48
CA SER A 394 2.56 -0.67 -13.14
C SER A 394 1.38 -1.65 -13.28
N ASP A 395 0.21 -1.28 -12.77
CA ASP A 395 -0.97 -2.12 -12.92
C ASP A 395 -1.18 -2.46 -14.40
N PRO A 396 -1.37 -3.75 -14.76
CA PRO A 396 -1.57 -4.19 -16.13
C PRO A 396 -2.99 -3.83 -16.61
N THR A 397 -3.21 -2.53 -16.83
CA THR A 397 -4.48 -1.95 -17.28
C THR A 397 -4.73 -2.12 -18.78
N SER A 398 -3.77 -2.65 -19.54
CA SER A 398 -3.93 -2.98 -20.95
C SER A 398 -4.42 -4.41 -21.15
N THR A 399 -5.73 -4.55 -21.40
CA THR A 399 -6.39 -5.80 -21.81
C THR A 399 -6.09 -6.13 -23.28
N ASP A 400 -4.82 -6.36 -23.61
CA ASP A 400 -4.36 -6.66 -24.97
C ASP A 400 -3.83 -8.10 -25.09
N ILE A 401 -3.88 -8.67 -26.30
CA ILE A 401 -3.46 -10.05 -26.59
C ILE A 401 -1.95 -10.23 -26.27
N GLY A 402 -1.16 -9.17 -26.43
CA GLY A 402 0.25 -9.13 -26.00
C GLY A 402 0.43 -9.29 -24.48
N ALA A 403 -0.50 -8.80 -23.66
CA ALA A 403 -0.45 -8.98 -22.21
C ALA A 403 -0.63 -10.46 -21.81
N PHE A 404 -1.52 -11.18 -22.49
CA PHE A 404 -1.68 -12.63 -22.28
C PHE A 404 -0.40 -13.41 -22.62
N PHE A 405 0.23 -13.14 -23.77
CA PHE A 405 1.51 -13.78 -24.11
C PHE A 405 2.64 -13.42 -23.14
N ASN A 406 2.66 -12.19 -22.62
CA ASN A 406 3.63 -11.79 -21.59
C ASN A 406 3.37 -12.48 -20.24
N ILE A 407 2.11 -12.66 -19.83
CA ILE A 407 1.73 -13.45 -18.64
C ILE A 407 2.14 -14.92 -18.80
N VAL A 408 1.88 -15.53 -19.96
CA VAL A 408 2.29 -16.92 -20.22
C VAL A 408 3.82 -17.04 -20.24
N LYS A 409 4.55 -16.11 -20.87
CA LYS A 409 6.02 -16.11 -20.88
C LYS A 409 6.60 -15.87 -19.48
N SER A 410 5.96 -15.04 -18.66
CA SER A 410 6.39 -14.79 -17.28
C SER A 410 6.21 -16.05 -16.42
N LEU A 411 5.07 -16.74 -16.50
CA LEU A 411 4.80 -18.02 -15.82
C LEU A 411 5.86 -19.12 -16.05
N PHE A 412 6.63 -19.08 -17.15
CA PHE A 412 7.70 -20.04 -17.46
C PHE A 412 9.13 -19.54 -17.15
N THR A 413 9.29 -18.31 -16.64
CA THR A 413 10.60 -17.73 -16.32
C THR A 413 10.65 -17.47 -14.81
N PRO A 414 11.44 -18.22 -14.00
CA PRO A 414 11.41 -18.07 -12.55
C PRO A 414 11.74 -16.62 -12.14
N PRO A 415 10.98 -16.02 -11.20
CA PRO A 415 11.28 -14.67 -10.72
C PRO A 415 12.55 -14.71 -9.85
N THR A 416 13.61 -14.05 -10.32
CA THR A 416 14.84 -13.87 -9.54
C THR A 416 14.60 -12.90 -8.39
N TYR A 417 15.06 -13.24 -7.18
CA TYR A 417 15.03 -12.31 -6.05
C TYR A 417 15.80 -11.02 -6.40
N PRO A 418 15.29 -9.82 -6.09
CA PRO A 418 15.92 -8.57 -6.48
C PRO A 418 17.33 -8.42 -5.90
N SER A 419 18.17 -7.66 -6.59
CA SER A 419 19.47 -7.25 -6.04
C SER A 419 19.27 -6.47 -4.75
N LEU A 420 20.05 -6.81 -3.73
CA LEU A 420 19.95 -6.21 -2.40
C LEU A 420 20.12 -4.68 -2.48
N PRO A 421 19.36 -3.91 -1.69
CA PRO A 421 19.59 -2.48 -1.56
C PRO A 421 20.99 -2.20 -0.99
N PRO A 422 21.63 -1.08 -1.36
CA PRO A 422 22.95 -0.72 -0.85
C PRO A 422 22.91 -0.51 0.68
N SER A 423 24.03 -0.74 1.37
CA SER A 423 24.11 -0.60 2.84
C SER A 423 23.91 0.84 3.32
N GLY A 424 24.04 1.85 2.45
CA GLY A 424 23.87 3.26 2.80
C GLY A 424 25.04 3.86 3.61
N ASP A 425 26.13 3.12 3.77
CA ASP A 425 27.36 3.51 4.49
C ASP A 425 28.45 4.05 3.55
N GLU A 426 28.24 3.86 2.25
CA GLU A 426 29.01 4.42 1.14
C GLU A 426 28.97 5.97 1.13
N PRO A 427 30.00 6.66 0.61
CA PRO A 427 29.98 8.11 0.49
C PRO A 427 28.80 8.58 -0.36
N PHE A 428 28.07 9.60 0.12
CA PHE A 428 26.98 10.21 -0.64
C PHE A 428 27.54 10.90 -1.89
N LEU A 429 26.99 10.54 -3.04
CA LEU A 429 27.26 11.17 -4.33
C LEU A 429 26.03 11.97 -4.75
N ARG A 430 26.23 13.21 -5.20
CA ARG A 430 25.15 14.06 -5.69
C ARG A 430 24.80 13.68 -7.12
N LEU A 431 23.51 13.55 -7.42
CA LEU A 431 23.02 13.36 -8.78
C LEU A 431 23.42 14.57 -9.67
N PRO A 432 23.77 14.37 -10.95
CA PRO A 432 24.09 15.48 -11.84
C PRO A 432 22.87 16.39 -12.06
N ALA A 433 23.09 17.68 -12.28
CA ALA A 433 22.06 18.73 -12.21
C ALA A 433 20.91 18.62 -13.24
N ASN A 434 21.03 17.73 -14.23
CA ASN A 434 19.95 17.38 -15.16
C ASN A 434 18.95 16.36 -14.58
N ILE A 435 19.26 15.75 -13.44
CA ILE A 435 18.41 14.78 -12.74
C ILE A 435 17.94 15.40 -11.41
N PRO A 436 16.69 15.89 -11.33
CA PRO A 436 16.17 16.53 -10.12
C PRO A 436 15.93 15.52 -8.99
N ASP A 437 16.34 15.90 -7.78
CA ASP A 437 16.15 15.12 -6.54
C ASP A 437 15.45 15.97 -5.47
N CYS A 438 14.19 15.65 -5.20
CA CYS A 438 13.31 16.45 -4.36
C CYS A 438 13.50 16.25 -2.85
N THR A 439 14.48 15.45 -2.43
CA THR A 439 15.01 15.51 -1.05
C THR A 439 15.64 16.87 -0.74
N GLU A 440 16.12 17.63 -1.74
CA GLU A 440 16.59 19.01 -1.54
C GLU A 440 15.40 19.94 -1.26
N ALA A 441 14.33 19.85 -2.06
CA ALA A 441 13.09 20.58 -1.84
C ALA A 441 12.49 20.30 -0.45
N GLU A 442 12.46 19.04 0.00
CA GLU A 442 12.02 18.67 1.36
C GLU A 442 12.78 19.43 2.46
N LEU A 443 14.12 19.47 2.40
CA LEU A 443 14.94 20.21 3.36
C LEU A 443 14.64 21.71 3.32
N MET A 444 14.50 22.27 2.11
CA MET A 444 14.18 23.69 1.91
C MET A 444 12.77 24.07 2.40
N LEU A 445 11.80 23.14 2.37
CA LEU A 445 10.48 23.36 2.97
C LEU A 445 10.58 23.48 4.49
N TYR A 446 11.25 22.54 5.18
CA TYR A 446 11.44 22.63 6.64
C TYR A 446 12.23 23.87 7.05
N ILE A 447 13.28 24.23 6.30
CA ILE A 447 14.05 25.48 6.53
C ILE A 447 13.15 26.71 6.33
N GLY A 448 12.37 26.76 5.25
CA GLY A 448 11.47 27.87 4.95
C GLY A 448 10.36 28.05 5.99
N GLU A 449 9.73 26.94 6.44
CA GLU A 449 8.77 26.94 7.55
C GLU A 449 9.39 27.50 8.83
N ILE A 450 10.56 27.00 9.23
CA ILE A 450 11.24 27.43 10.45
C ILE A 450 11.61 28.91 10.38
N LEU A 451 12.21 29.37 9.28
CA LEU A 451 12.59 30.77 9.10
C LEU A 451 11.36 31.67 9.08
N PHE A 452 10.28 31.29 8.40
CA PHE A 452 9.03 32.04 8.38
C PHE A 452 8.35 32.11 9.76
N ALA A 453 8.36 31.01 10.52
CA ALA A 453 7.74 30.94 11.85
C ALA A 453 8.54 31.67 12.94
N THR A 454 9.87 31.74 12.80
CA THR A 454 10.78 32.37 13.78
C THR A 454 11.27 33.77 13.39
N ALA A 455 10.94 34.24 12.20
CA ALA A 455 11.28 35.58 11.74
C ALA A 455 10.72 36.69 12.67
N ALA A 456 11.49 37.76 12.82
CA ALA A 456 10.99 39.00 13.40
C ALA A 456 9.98 39.66 12.43
N PRO A 457 8.95 40.37 12.94
CA PRO A 457 7.94 41.04 12.11
C PRO A 457 8.54 41.88 10.98
N GLY A 458 8.22 41.53 9.73
CA GLY A 458 8.75 42.17 8.52
C GLY A 458 10.03 41.54 7.96
N ARG A 459 10.37 40.30 8.33
CA ARG A 459 11.46 39.48 7.75
C ARG A 459 11.01 38.06 7.37
N GLU A 460 9.70 37.85 7.27
CA GLU A 460 9.09 36.57 6.88
C GLU A 460 9.32 36.25 5.40
N ASP A 461 9.74 37.24 4.60
CA ASP A 461 10.06 37.13 3.18
C ASP A 461 11.21 36.15 2.89
N GLU A 462 12.19 36.04 3.80
CA GLU A 462 13.27 35.06 3.67
C GLU A 462 12.72 33.62 3.67
N GLY A 463 11.93 33.25 4.69
CA GLY A 463 11.34 31.91 4.80
C GLY A 463 10.38 31.59 3.64
N LEU A 464 9.60 32.59 3.21
CA LEU A 464 8.77 32.48 2.01
C LEU A 464 9.59 32.22 0.75
N GLY A 465 10.73 32.88 0.59
CA GLY A 465 11.66 32.67 -0.53
C GLY A 465 12.21 31.24 -0.58
N TRP A 466 12.60 30.68 0.56
CA TRP A 466 13.01 29.27 0.68
C TRP A 466 11.89 28.31 0.23
N THR A 467 10.66 28.53 0.68
CA THR A 467 9.48 27.72 0.28
C THR A 467 9.20 27.81 -1.22
N LYS A 468 9.28 29.00 -1.83
CA LYS A 468 9.09 29.19 -3.28
C LYS A 468 10.16 28.47 -4.11
N ASN A 469 11.43 28.52 -3.68
CA ASN A 469 12.51 27.79 -4.33
C ASN A 469 12.31 26.26 -4.24
N ALA A 470 11.84 25.76 -3.09
CA ALA A 470 11.52 24.35 -2.91
C ALA A 470 10.39 23.87 -3.84
N VAL A 471 9.34 24.69 -4.02
CA VAL A 471 8.26 24.41 -4.98
C VAL A 471 8.81 24.31 -6.41
N ALA A 472 9.64 25.25 -6.85
CA ALA A 472 10.23 25.22 -8.20
C ALA A 472 11.09 23.96 -8.47
N ILE A 473 11.88 23.52 -7.49
CA ILE A 473 12.65 22.26 -7.57
C ILE A 473 11.71 21.06 -7.65
N ALA A 474 10.64 21.04 -6.85
CA ALA A 474 9.65 19.97 -6.85
C ALA A 474 8.87 19.88 -8.17
N GLU A 475 8.48 21.02 -8.77
CA GLU A 475 7.84 21.08 -10.09
C GLU A 475 8.75 20.48 -11.18
N GLN A 476 10.02 20.89 -11.24
CA GLN A 476 11.00 20.33 -12.17
C GLN A 476 11.16 18.80 -11.95
N GLY A 477 11.13 18.38 -10.69
CA GLY A 477 11.14 16.97 -10.29
C GLY A 477 9.95 16.15 -10.79
N VAL A 478 8.73 16.69 -10.73
CA VAL A 478 7.53 15.99 -11.23
C VAL A 478 7.45 16.04 -12.76
N ALA A 479 7.91 17.11 -13.40
CA ALA A 479 7.96 17.24 -14.86
C ALA A 479 9.02 16.31 -15.51
N SER A 480 10.04 15.88 -14.76
CA SER A 480 11.06 14.95 -15.24
C SER A 480 10.59 13.50 -15.19
N ASP A 481 10.98 12.72 -16.20
CA ASP A 481 10.85 11.26 -16.24
C ASP A 481 12.20 10.55 -16.00
N ALA A 482 13.25 11.29 -15.62
CA ALA A 482 14.60 10.74 -15.43
C ALA A 482 14.72 9.74 -14.27
N LEU A 483 13.91 9.89 -13.21
CA LEU A 483 13.87 9.01 -12.04
C LEU A 483 12.41 8.79 -11.59
N PRO A 484 11.70 7.75 -12.08
CA PRO A 484 10.29 7.54 -11.77
C PRO A 484 10.02 7.31 -10.27
N GLY A 485 10.96 6.71 -9.53
CA GLY A 485 10.86 6.55 -8.07
C GLY A 485 10.83 7.88 -7.31
N ASN A 486 11.63 8.86 -7.75
CA ASN A 486 11.67 10.18 -7.12
C ASN A 486 10.41 11.01 -7.40
N LYS A 487 9.68 10.73 -8.49
CA LYS A 487 8.47 11.46 -8.92
C LYS A 487 7.39 11.52 -7.83
N ASN A 488 7.22 10.44 -7.07
CA ASN A 488 6.28 10.38 -5.93
C ASN A 488 6.71 11.31 -4.78
N LYS A 489 8.00 11.35 -4.46
CA LYS A 489 8.56 12.26 -3.44
C LYS A 489 8.48 13.72 -3.89
N CYS A 490 8.80 14.00 -5.15
CA CYS A 490 8.63 15.31 -5.76
C CYS A 490 7.18 15.80 -5.69
N ARG A 491 6.22 14.93 -6.01
CA ARG A 491 4.78 15.20 -5.90
C ARG A 491 4.34 15.51 -4.47
N ALA A 492 4.85 14.79 -3.48
CA ALA A 492 4.57 15.08 -2.07
C ALA A 492 5.17 16.42 -1.62
N CYS A 493 6.42 16.72 -2.01
CA CYS A 493 7.06 18.00 -1.73
C CYS A 493 6.31 19.17 -2.41
N LEU A 494 5.82 18.96 -3.65
CA LEU A 494 5.03 19.95 -4.38
C LEU A 494 3.69 20.23 -3.68
N GLU A 495 2.96 19.18 -3.29
CA GLU A 495 1.68 19.31 -2.56
C GLU A 495 1.85 20.09 -1.25
N THR A 496 2.85 19.72 -0.44
CA THR A 496 3.16 20.37 0.83
C THR A 496 3.65 21.81 0.61
N GLY A 497 4.54 22.03 -0.36
CA GLY A 497 5.10 23.36 -0.65
C GLY A 497 4.06 24.39 -1.11
N ILE A 498 3.13 23.99 -1.97
CA ILE A 498 2.01 24.86 -2.40
C ILE A 498 1.10 25.19 -1.20
N ALA A 499 0.79 24.19 -0.36
CA ALA A 499 -0.02 24.40 0.84
C ALA A 499 0.64 25.36 1.84
N ASN A 500 1.94 25.19 2.07
CA ASN A 500 2.75 26.05 2.94
C ASN A 500 2.84 27.48 2.39
N TRP A 501 3.18 27.64 1.11
CA TRP A 501 3.26 28.95 0.46
C TRP A 501 1.91 29.70 0.57
N GLY A 502 0.79 29.03 0.29
CA GLY A 502 -0.55 29.60 0.46
C GLY A 502 -0.86 29.99 1.91
N ALA A 503 -0.46 29.17 2.89
CA ALA A 503 -0.64 29.47 4.31
C ALA A 503 0.19 30.69 4.78
N MET A 504 1.46 30.77 4.35
CA MET A 504 2.37 31.87 4.62
C MET A 504 1.84 33.20 4.07
N VAL A 505 1.48 33.26 2.80
CA VAL A 505 0.92 34.46 2.15
C VAL A 505 -0.42 34.85 2.79
N THR A 506 -1.26 33.89 3.15
CA THR A 506 -2.53 34.15 3.87
C THR A 506 -2.29 34.77 5.25
N LYS A 507 -1.24 34.36 5.97
CA LYS A 507 -0.85 34.98 7.26
C LYS A 507 -0.43 36.44 7.05
N LEU A 508 0.47 36.71 6.09
CA LEU A 508 0.95 38.06 5.79
C LEU A 508 -0.21 38.99 5.37
N LEU A 509 -1.16 38.50 4.57
CA LEU A 509 -2.35 39.25 4.19
C LEU A 509 -3.25 39.59 5.40
N ARG A 510 -3.38 38.67 6.38
CA ARG A 510 -4.10 38.92 7.64
C ARG A 510 -3.39 39.93 8.52
N GLU A 511 -2.06 39.92 8.55
CA GLU A 511 -1.27 40.88 9.31
C GLU A 511 -1.38 42.30 8.72
N GLU A 512 -1.29 42.47 7.39
CA GLU A 512 -1.47 43.79 6.77
C GLU A 512 -2.90 44.32 6.88
N THR A 513 -3.91 43.46 6.80
CA THR A 513 -5.32 43.87 7.00
C THR A 513 -5.64 44.24 8.45
N THR A 514 -5.07 43.55 9.44
CA THR A 514 -5.23 43.91 10.86
C THR A 514 -4.46 45.19 11.21
N LYS A 515 -3.21 45.37 10.75
CA LYS A 515 -2.44 46.62 10.89
C LYS A 515 -3.18 47.82 10.28
N GLY A 516 -3.89 47.61 9.16
CA GLY A 516 -4.74 48.63 8.52
C GLY A 516 -5.94 49.07 9.37
N THR A 517 -6.45 48.21 10.25
CA THR A 517 -7.67 48.48 11.05
C THR A 517 -7.36 49.13 12.40
N THR A 518 -6.24 48.77 13.04
CA THR A 518 -5.86 49.33 14.36
C THR A 518 -5.27 50.75 14.28
N THR A 519 -4.73 51.16 13.13
CA THR A 519 -4.10 52.48 12.96
C THR A 519 -5.11 53.63 12.76
N SER A 520 -6.42 53.35 12.68
CA SER A 520 -7.44 54.36 12.33
C SER A 520 -7.86 55.35 13.43
N SER A 521 -7.28 55.30 14.64
CA SER A 521 -7.74 56.12 15.78
C SER A 521 -6.77 57.18 16.33
N SER A 522 -5.52 57.27 15.82
CA SER A 522 -4.57 58.30 16.29
C SER A 522 -3.58 58.76 15.21
N SER A 523 -3.39 60.08 15.11
CA SER A 523 -2.47 60.80 14.19
C SER A 523 -2.91 60.97 12.73
N LEU A 524 -3.74 61.99 12.49
CA LEU A 524 -4.09 62.51 11.16
C LEU A 524 -2.94 63.27 10.44
N TRP A 525 -1.78 63.46 11.08
CA TRP A 525 -0.66 64.27 10.54
C TRP A 525 0.49 63.45 9.93
N GLY A 526 0.52 62.13 10.12
CA GLY A 526 1.53 61.25 9.50
C GLY A 526 1.17 60.69 8.11
N SER A 527 -0.05 60.92 7.63
CA SER A 527 -0.65 60.12 6.55
C SER A 527 -0.23 60.48 5.11
N TRP A 528 0.58 61.53 4.89
CA TRP A 528 0.91 61.97 3.51
C TRP A 528 2.04 61.15 2.87
N PHE A 529 2.92 60.50 3.65
CA PHE A 529 4.15 59.87 3.13
C PHE A 529 4.29 58.36 3.36
N GLY A 530 3.27 57.66 3.88
CA GLY A 530 3.37 56.22 4.23
C GLY A 530 2.17 55.35 3.84
N GLY A 531 1.27 55.85 2.98
CA GLY A 531 0.05 55.14 2.57
C GLY A 531 0.21 54.24 1.34
N SER A 532 1.12 54.58 0.42
CA SER A 532 1.40 53.83 -0.81
C SER A 532 1.86 52.40 -0.50
N ASP A 533 2.85 52.28 0.38
CA ASP A 533 3.64 51.07 0.54
C ASP A 533 2.82 49.95 1.20
N LYS A 534 1.89 50.31 2.10
CA LYS A 534 0.94 49.36 2.70
C LYS A 534 -0.08 48.85 1.69
N GLN A 535 -0.61 49.72 0.84
CA GLN A 535 -1.54 49.35 -0.22
C GLN A 535 -0.85 48.44 -1.25
N GLN A 536 0.40 48.79 -1.61
CA GLN A 536 1.24 48.03 -2.55
C GLN A 536 1.63 46.66 -2.00
N ASN A 537 2.04 46.56 -0.74
CA ASN A 537 2.35 45.28 -0.10
C ASN A 537 1.11 44.36 -0.03
N LYS A 538 -0.07 44.91 0.29
CA LYS A 538 -1.33 44.14 0.27
C LYS A 538 -1.64 43.61 -1.13
N MET A 539 -1.50 44.44 -2.17
CA MET A 539 -1.67 44.02 -3.56
C MET A 539 -0.67 42.93 -3.95
N ASN A 540 0.60 43.07 -3.57
CA ASN A 540 1.64 42.07 -3.82
C ASN A 540 1.29 40.70 -3.19
N TRP A 541 0.78 40.67 -1.95
CA TRP A 541 0.32 39.42 -1.34
C TRP A 541 -0.95 38.85 -1.98
N GLU A 542 -1.83 39.70 -2.54
CA GLU A 542 -2.99 39.26 -3.33
C GLU A 542 -2.62 38.77 -4.74
N ASP A 543 -1.50 39.24 -5.33
CA ASP A 543 -0.89 38.69 -6.55
C ASP A 543 -0.21 37.33 -6.26
N GLU A 544 0.59 37.24 -5.19
CA GLU A 544 1.23 35.99 -4.76
C GLU A 544 0.21 34.88 -4.46
N LEU A 545 -0.91 35.20 -3.79
CA LEU A 545 -1.97 34.22 -3.53
C LEU A 545 -2.64 33.71 -4.83
N ARG A 546 -2.72 34.55 -5.86
CA ARG A 546 -3.19 34.13 -7.20
C ARG A 546 -2.19 33.21 -7.89
N ALA A 547 -0.88 33.46 -7.75
CA ALA A 547 0.16 32.57 -8.26
C ALA A 547 0.12 31.17 -7.61
N VAL A 548 -0.12 31.10 -6.28
CA VAL A 548 -0.35 29.84 -5.56
C VAL A 548 -1.51 29.04 -6.16
N GLU A 549 -2.64 29.71 -6.42
CA GLU A 549 -3.83 29.04 -6.97
C GLU A 549 -3.63 28.62 -8.44
N GLU A 550 -2.92 29.41 -9.25
CA GLU A 550 -2.55 29.02 -10.62
C GLU A 550 -1.69 27.74 -10.63
N VAL A 551 -0.66 27.68 -9.80
CA VAL A 551 0.20 26.49 -9.64
C VAL A 551 -0.62 25.28 -9.15
N ARG A 552 -1.49 25.47 -8.15
CA ARG A 552 -2.42 24.43 -7.66
C ARG A 552 -3.32 23.90 -8.79
N MET A 553 -3.90 24.78 -9.60
CA MET A 553 -4.77 24.41 -10.70
C MET A 553 -4.03 23.67 -11.82
N ASN A 554 -2.78 24.07 -12.12
CA ASN A 554 -1.91 23.37 -13.05
C ASN A 554 -1.58 21.94 -12.56
N MET A 555 -1.29 21.76 -11.26
CA MET A 555 -1.06 20.44 -10.65
C MET A 555 -2.29 19.52 -10.76
N VAL A 556 -3.50 20.06 -10.55
CA VAL A 556 -4.76 19.32 -10.73
C VAL A 556 -4.99 18.95 -12.20
N ALA A 557 -4.77 19.90 -13.12
CA ALA A 557 -4.96 19.68 -14.56
C ALA A 557 -4.03 18.60 -15.14
N GLN A 558 -2.81 18.47 -14.60
CA GLN A 558 -1.84 17.44 -14.98
C GLN A 558 -2.13 16.05 -14.38
N GLY A 559 -3.23 15.88 -13.62
CA GLY A 559 -3.56 14.62 -12.96
C GLY A 559 -2.62 14.25 -11.80
N ILE A 560 -1.76 15.19 -11.38
CA ILE A 560 -0.78 15.00 -10.31
C ILE A 560 -1.48 14.94 -8.94
N ASN A 561 -2.80 15.23 -8.83
CA ASN A 561 -3.55 14.73 -7.67
C ASN A 561 -5.07 14.62 -7.83
N ASN A 562 -5.58 13.38 -7.77
CA ASN A 562 -7.02 13.13 -7.54
C ASN A 562 -7.47 13.56 -6.13
N LYS A 563 -6.55 13.60 -5.15
CA LYS A 563 -6.85 14.00 -3.75
C LYS A 563 -7.18 15.50 -3.64
N LEU A 564 -6.58 16.37 -4.45
CA LEU A 564 -6.81 17.82 -4.42
C LEU A 564 -8.15 18.24 -5.06
N ALA A 565 -8.66 17.46 -6.02
CA ALA A 565 -9.95 17.71 -6.66
C ALA A 565 -11.17 17.41 -5.77
N ALA A 566 -10.97 16.68 -4.66
CA ALA A 566 -12.05 16.18 -3.79
C ALA A 566 -12.13 16.86 -2.41
N ALA A 567 -11.21 17.79 -2.09
CA ALA A 567 -11.10 18.37 -0.75
C ALA A 567 -11.48 19.86 -0.72
N PRO A 568 -12.54 20.27 0.00
CA PRO A 568 -12.68 21.67 0.42
C PRO A 568 -11.51 22.03 1.36
N GLN A 569 -11.10 23.30 1.35
CA GLN A 569 -9.93 23.85 2.05
C GLN A 569 -9.62 23.17 3.40
N ARG A 570 -8.72 22.19 3.40
CA ARG A 570 -8.06 21.76 4.63
C ARG A 570 -7.11 22.88 5.02
N THR A 571 -7.40 23.53 6.14
CA THR A 571 -6.39 24.23 6.93
C THR A 571 -5.21 23.29 7.11
N GLY A 572 -4.01 23.74 6.73
CA GLY A 572 -2.80 22.92 6.85
C GLY A 572 -2.56 22.48 8.29
N THR A 573 -1.69 21.48 8.45
CA THR A 573 -1.09 21.13 9.74
C THR A 573 -0.23 22.29 10.23
N PHE A 574 -0.90 23.27 10.83
CA PHE A 574 -0.28 24.32 11.61
C PHE A 574 0.33 23.64 12.84
N ILE A 575 1.64 23.80 13.05
CA ILE A 575 2.25 23.50 14.35
C ILE A 575 1.70 24.55 15.31
N GLY A 576 0.95 24.10 16.32
CA GLY A 576 0.27 24.91 17.33
C GLY A 576 -0.31 24.05 18.42
#